data_AF-A0A355AJ20-F1
#
_entry.id   AF-A0A355AJ20-F1
#
_cell.length_a   1.000
_cell.length_b   1.000
_cell.length_c   1.000
_cell.angle_alpha   90.00
_cell.angle_beta   90.00
_cell.angle_gamma   90.00
#
_symmetry.space_group_name_H-M   'P 1'
#
loop_
_entity.id
_entity.type
_entity.pdbx_description
1 polymer ?
#
loop_
_entity_poly.entity_id
_entity_poly.type
_entity_poly.pdbx_seq_one_letter_code
_entity_poly.pdbx_strand_id
1 'polypeptide(L)' 'MARSMTGCGEGFADNQGVACRVEIRSVNHRHLKCSIRTREGFHLLEPR' A
#
# COMPACT_ATOMS: atom_id res chain seq x y z
N MET A 1 -11.59 19.07 11.36
CA MET A 1 -12.01 17.98 10.46
C MET A 1 -11.06 17.99 9.26
N ALA A 2 -10.42 16.87 8.91
CA ALA A 2 -9.40 16.85 7.84
C ALA A 2 -10.05 17.19 6.48
N ARG A 3 -9.68 18.34 5.91
CA ARG A 3 -10.08 18.76 4.56
C ARG A 3 -9.10 18.14 3.58
N SER A 4 -9.54 17.14 2.81
CA SER A 4 -8.76 16.46 1.77
C SER A 4 -7.51 15.71 2.28
N MET A 5 -7.54 14.38 2.20
CA MET A 5 -6.32 13.56 2.34
C MET A 5 -5.70 13.34 0.97
N THR A 6 -4.92 14.32 0.51
CA THR A 6 -4.04 14.13 -0.64
C THR A 6 -2.64 13.83 -0.12
N GLY A 7 -2.07 12.72 -0.57
CA GLY A 7 -0.76 12.30 -0.11
C GLY A 7 -0.27 11.05 -0.81
N CYS A 8 1.04 10.87 -0.79
CA CYS A 8 1.70 9.65 -1.19
C CYS A 8 2.57 9.15 -0.04
N GLY A 9 2.72 7.84 0.04
CA GLY A 9 3.58 7.20 1.02
C GLY A 9 3.99 5.82 0.55
N GLU A 10 5.18 5.40 0.98
CA GLU A 10 5.64 4.03 0.81
C GLU A 10 6.07 3.45 2.16
N GLY A 11 5.86 2.16 2.30
CA GLY A 11 6.26 1.39 3.47
C GLY A 11 6.92 0.09 3.02
N PHE A 12 7.97 -0.29 3.73
CA PHE A 12 8.61 -1.58 3.58
C PHE A 12 8.65 -2.26 4.94
N ALA A 13 8.27 -3.53 4.98
CA ALA A 13 8.40 -4.37 6.14
C ALA A 13 9.03 -5.71 5.72
N ASP A 14 9.97 -6.18 6.51
CA ASP A 14 10.54 -7.52 6.40
C ASP A 14 10.42 -8.20 7.77
N ASN A 15 10.00 -9.46 7.76
CA ASN A 15 9.99 -10.30 8.96
C ASN A 15 10.24 -11.76 8.59
N GLN A 16 11.26 -12.37 9.19
CA GLN A 16 11.60 -13.80 9.01
C GLN A 16 11.68 -14.23 7.53
N GLY A 17 12.23 -13.37 6.68
CA GLY A 17 12.37 -13.62 5.25
C GLY A 17 11.10 -13.36 4.44
N VAL A 18 10.00 -12.90 5.04
CA VAL A 18 8.84 -12.40 4.32
C VAL A 18 8.93 -10.88 4.21
N ALA A 19 9.06 -10.40 2.98
CA ALA A 19 9.12 -8.98 2.67
C ALA A 19 7.82 -8.51 2.02
N CYS A 20 7.35 -7.32 2.41
CA CYS A 20 6.20 -6.64 1.84
C CYS A 20 6.55 -5.18 1.58
N ARG A 21 6.18 -4.68 0.40
CA ARG A 21 6.24 -3.26 0.07
C ARG A 21 4.84 -2.76 -0.24
N VAL A 22 4.47 -1.65 0.37
CA VAL A 22 3.19 -0.98 0.16
C VAL A 22 3.44 0.41 -0.38
N GLU A 23 2.70 0.79 -1.41
CA GLU A 23 2.63 2.16 -1.91
C GLU A 23 1.18 2.63 -1.84
N ILE A 24 0.96 3.78 -1.22
CA ILE A 24 -0.35 4.42 -1.10
C ILE A 24 -0.30 5.76 -1.79
N ARG A 25 -1.29 6.01 -2.65
CA ARG A 25 -1.58 7.33 -3.18
C ARG A 25 -3.05 7.64 -2.96
N SER A 26 -3.33 8.78 -2.35
CA SER A 26 -4.68 9.27 -2.14
C SER A 26 -4.83 10.65 -2.77
N VAL A 27 -5.99 10.88 -3.38
CA VAL A 27 -6.40 12.20 -3.88
C VAL A 27 -7.74 12.55 -3.24
N ASN A 28 -7.70 13.54 -2.35
CA ASN A 28 -8.83 13.91 -1.48
C ASN A 28 -9.41 12.67 -0.78
N HIS A 29 -10.74 12.58 -0.64
CA HIS A 29 -11.44 11.41 -0.08
C HIS A 29 -12.00 10.48 -1.17
N ARG A 30 -11.69 10.74 -2.46
CA ARG A 30 -12.41 10.16 -3.60
C ARG A 30 -11.64 9.08 -4.34
N HIS A 31 -10.32 9.17 -4.37
CA HIS A 31 -9.48 8.23 -5.10
C HIS A 31 -8.38 7.70 -4.20
N LEU A 32 -8.27 6.37 -4.14
CA LEU A 32 -7.24 5.65 -3.42
C LEU A 32 -6.62 4.64 -4.38
N LYS A 33 -5.31 4.71 -4.55
CA LYS A 33 -4.51 3.67 -5.18
C LYS A 33 -3.63 3.04 -4.11
N CYS A 34 -3.84 1.75 -3.88
CA CYS A 34 -3.00 0.93 -3.02
C CYS A 34 -2.31 -0.11 -3.90
N SER A 35 -0.98 -0.15 -3.85
CA SER A 35 -0.19 -1.19 -4.50
C SER A 35 0.56 -1.95 -3.42
N ILE A 36 0.38 -3.26 -3.38
CA ILE A 36 1.10 -4.12 -2.46
C ILE A 36 1.92 -5.09 -3.31
N ARG A 37 3.19 -5.28 -2.94
CA ARG A 37 4.07 -6.30 -3.51
C ARG A 37 4.55 -7.21 -2.41
N THR A 38 4.28 -8.48 -2.57
CA THR A 38 4.62 -9.55 -1.63
C THR A 38 5.55 -10.57 -2.29
N ARG A 39 6.21 -11.41 -1.49
CA ARG A 39 6.96 -12.56 -2.01
C ARG A 39 6.00 -13.60 -2.63
N GLU A 40 6.57 -14.43 -3.51
CA GLU A 40 5.87 -15.60 -4.08
C GLU A 40 5.16 -16.42 -3.00
N GLY A 41 3.90 -16.78 -3.28
CA GLY A 41 3.02 -17.48 -2.34
C GLY A 41 2.02 -16.59 -1.59
N PHE A 42 2.23 -15.27 -1.57
CA PHE A 42 1.34 -14.31 -0.89
C PHE A 42 0.55 -13.39 -1.83
N HIS A 43 0.57 -13.66 -3.15
CA HIS A 43 -0.13 -12.86 -4.17
C HIS A 43 -1.64 -12.69 -3.93
N LEU A 44 -2.26 -13.57 -3.13
CA LEU A 44 -3.66 -13.43 -2.72
C LEU A 44 -3.91 -12.17 -1.87
N LEU A 45 -2.87 -11.60 -1.26
CA LEU A 45 -2.93 -10.36 -0.47
C LEU A 45 -2.70 -9.10 -1.31
N GLU A 46 -2.36 -9.26 -2.59
CA GLU A 46 -2.15 -8.13 -3.50
C GLU A 46 -3.51 -7.65 -4.02
N PRO A 47 -3.84 -6.35 -3.89
CA PRO A 47 -5.09 -5.81 -4.42
C PRO A 47 -5.10 -5.92 -5.95
N ARG A 48 -6.24 -6.36 -6.51
CA ARG A 48 -6.46 -6.47 -7.96
C ARG A 48 -6.75 -5.13 -8.61
#